data_AF-A0A3D0M352-F1
#
_entry.id   AF-A0A3D0M352-F1
#
_cell.length_a   1.000
_cell.length_b   1.000
_cell.length_c   1.000
_cell.angle_alpha   90.00
_cell.angle_beta   90.00
_cell.angle_gamma   90.00
#
_symmetry.space_group_name_H-M   'P 1'
#
loop_
_entity.id
_entity.type
_entity.pdbx_description
1 polymer ?
#
loop_
_entity_poly.entity_id
_entity_poly.type
_entity_poly.pdbx_seq_one_letter_code
_entity_poly.pdbx_strand_id
1 'polypeptide(L)'
;MFRKVLVANRGEIAVRIIRSCREMGIETVAVFSTPDRDALHAQLADEAICVGPAKAQDSYLNIKNILSAAIVTGCDAVHPGFGFLSENPCFAELVSKCGLAFIGPDGDVIRAMGNVSEARRRMIECGVPVVPGSKGGVGSVEQGLKAAAKIGYPVLIKASAGG
;
A
#
# COMPACT_ATOMS: atom_id res chain seq x y z
N MET A 1 13.96 16.37 6.78
CA MET A 1 13.30 16.62 5.48
C MET A 1 14.02 15.75 4.47
N PHE A 2 13.31 15.01 3.61
CA PHE A 2 13.93 14.12 2.62
C PHE A 2 14.58 14.94 1.52
N ARG A 3 15.72 14.50 1.00
CA ARG A 3 16.35 15.06 -0.19
C ARG A 3 15.87 14.36 -1.45
N LYS A 4 15.74 13.03 -1.41
CA LYS A 4 15.34 12.22 -2.57
C LYS A 4 14.34 11.13 -2.20
N VAL A 5 13.28 10.99 -3.00
CA VAL A 5 12.18 10.04 -2.77
C VAL A 5 11.96 9.16 -3.99
N LEU A 6 11.93 7.85 -3.78
CA LEU A 6 11.47 6.91 -4.80
C LEU A 6 9.95 6.76 -4.73
N VAL A 7 9.29 6.84 -5.88
CA VAL A 7 7.85 6.59 -6.00
C VAL A 7 7.62 5.15 -6.46
N ALA A 8 7.21 4.27 -5.55
CA ALA A 8 6.96 2.86 -5.82
C ALA A 8 5.56 2.62 -6.42
N ASN A 9 5.24 3.36 -7.48
CA ASN A 9 3.95 3.29 -8.19
C ASN A 9 4.11 3.77 -9.65
N ARG A 10 3.02 3.80 -10.41
CA ARG A 10 2.98 4.23 -11.83
C ARG A 10 1.78 5.13 -12.11
N GLY A 11 1.77 5.75 -13.28
CA GLY A 11 0.60 6.48 -13.78
C GLY A 11 0.30 7.74 -12.96
N GLU A 12 -0.99 8.06 -12.81
CA GLU A 12 -1.40 9.37 -12.28
C GLU A 12 -0.94 9.62 -10.84
N ILE A 13 -1.00 8.60 -9.97
CA ILE A 13 -0.59 8.77 -8.57
C ILE A 13 0.91 9.03 -8.45
N ALA A 14 1.71 8.42 -9.33
CA ALA A 14 3.13 8.69 -9.38
C ALA A 14 3.40 10.13 -9.84
N VAL A 15 2.70 10.60 -10.88
CA VAL A 15 2.76 12.02 -11.30
C VAL A 15 2.36 12.97 -10.18
N ARG A 16 1.29 12.64 -9.44
CA ARG A 16 0.78 13.45 -8.33
C ARG A 16 1.81 13.60 -7.22
N ILE A 17 2.49 12.51 -6.84
CA ILE A 17 3.54 12.51 -5.82
C ILE A 17 4.76 13.30 -6.31
N ILE A 18 5.23 13.04 -7.54
CA ILE A 18 6.38 13.72 -8.14
C ILE A 18 6.18 15.24 -8.12
N ARG A 19 4.98 15.73 -8.47
CA ARG A 19 4.66 17.16 -8.43
C ARG A 19 4.78 17.75 -7.03
N SER A 20 4.26 17.07 -6.00
CA SER A 20 4.41 17.56 -4.62
C SER A 20 5.84 17.55 -4.13
N CYS A 21 6.63 16.52 -4.45
CA CYS A 21 8.05 16.50 -4.15
C CYS A 21 8.77 17.69 -4.82
N ARG A 22 8.49 17.96 -6.09
CA ARG A 22 9.04 19.11 -6.83
C ARG A 22 8.69 20.46 -6.17
N GLU A 23 7.44 20.67 -5.76
CA GLU A 23 7.02 21.87 -5.05
C GLU A 23 7.77 22.08 -3.73
N MET A 24 8.22 20.99 -3.10
CA MET A 24 9.00 21.00 -1.86
C MET A 24 10.52 21.02 -2.09
N GLY A 25 10.99 21.01 -3.34
CA GLY A 25 12.42 20.93 -3.67
C GLY A 25 13.06 19.57 -3.36
N ILE A 26 12.26 18.49 -3.39
CA ILE A 26 12.69 17.11 -3.14
C ILE A 26 12.87 16.41 -4.48
N GLU A 27 14.05 15.81 -4.71
CA GLU A 27 14.36 15.02 -5.90
C GLU A 27 13.56 13.72 -5.92
N THR A 28 13.25 13.22 -7.12
CA THR A 28 12.34 12.08 -7.31
C THR A 28 12.92 11.03 -8.23
N VAL A 29 12.67 9.77 -7.86
CA VAL A 29 12.98 8.59 -8.68
C VAL A 29 11.69 7.88 -9.04
N ALA A 30 11.38 7.79 -10.32
CA ALA A 30 10.27 6.98 -10.81
C ALA A 30 10.72 5.55 -11.11
N VAL A 31 9.96 4.56 -10.63
CA VAL A 31 10.09 3.18 -11.13
C VAL A 31 9.18 2.96 -12.33
N PHE A 32 9.63 2.15 -13.28
CA PHE A 32 8.79 1.75 -14.40
C PHE A 32 9.04 0.30 -14.81
N SER A 33 8.01 -0.34 -15.38
CA SER A 33 8.17 -1.61 -16.09
C SER A 33 8.62 -1.37 -17.53
N THR A 34 9.22 -2.35 -18.21
CA THR A 34 9.66 -2.20 -19.62
C THR A 34 8.65 -1.51 -20.56
N PRO A 35 7.34 -1.84 -20.58
CA PRO A 35 6.37 -1.15 -21.43
C PRO A 35 6.00 0.26 -20.94
N ASP A 36 6.25 0.60 -19.68
CA ASP A 36 5.98 1.91 -19.10
C ASP A 36 7.18 2.86 -19.21
N ARG A 37 8.21 2.53 -20.00
CA ARG A 37 9.41 3.36 -20.20
C ARG A 37 9.08 4.80 -20.59
N ASP A 38 8.11 4.97 -21.48
CA ASP A 38 7.70 6.27 -22.01
C ASP A 38 6.46 6.83 -21.29
N ALA A 39 6.09 6.25 -20.14
CA ALA A 39 4.98 6.74 -19.35
C ALA A 39 5.31 8.12 -18.76
N LEU A 40 4.28 8.96 -18.62
CA LEU A 40 4.44 10.34 -18.18
C LEU A 40 5.13 10.46 -16.81
N HIS A 41 4.88 9.53 -15.87
CA HIS A 41 5.53 9.59 -14.56
C HIS A 41 7.04 9.35 -14.63
N ALA A 42 7.49 8.49 -15.55
CA ALA A 42 8.92 8.23 -15.77
C ALA A 42 9.62 9.43 -16.43
N GLN A 43 8.92 10.15 -17.33
CA GLN A 43 9.44 11.37 -17.96
C GLN A 43 9.45 12.58 -17.02
N LEU A 44 8.58 12.60 -16.01
CA LEU A 44 8.44 13.73 -15.10
C LEU A 44 9.39 13.68 -13.90
N ALA A 45 9.84 12.50 -13.46
CA ALA A 45 10.78 12.39 -12.34
C ALA A 45 12.18 12.88 -12.73
N ASP A 46 13.00 13.20 -11.73
CA ASP A 46 14.38 13.63 -11.94
C ASP A 46 15.28 12.47 -12.41
N GLU A 47 14.99 11.27 -11.92
CA GLU A 47 15.56 10.01 -12.39
C GLU A 47 14.46 8.96 -12.61
N ALA A 48 14.71 8.01 -13.51
CA ALA A 48 13.80 6.89 -13.74
C ALA A 48 14.57 5.59 -13.92
N ILE A 49 14.07 4.50 -13.30
CA ILE A 49 14.72 3.19 -13.31
C ILE A 49 13.75 2.06 -13.65
N CYS A 50 14.18 1.19 -14.57
CA CYS A 50 13.40 0.01 -14.94
C CYS A 50 13.49 -1.03 -13.82
N VAL A 51 12.35 -1.46 -13.29
CA VAL A 51 12.28 -2.44 -12.18
C VAL A 51 11.79 -3.82 -12.62
N GLY A 52 11.51 -4.03 -13.91
CA GLY A 52 11.17 -5.35 -14.43
C GLY A 52 10.30 -5.34 -15.69
N PRO A 53 9.84 -6.51 -16.15
CA PRO A 53 9.00 -6.65 -17.34
C PRO A 53 7.54 -6.27 -17.06
N ALA A 54 6.69 -6.39 -18.09
CA ALA A 54 5.29 -5.95 -18.08
C ALA A 54 4.42 -6.53 -16.94
N LYS A 55 4.70 -7.76 -16.49
CA LYS A 55 3.92 -8.39 -15.43
C LYS A 55 4.21 -7.71 -14.10
N ALA A 56 3.17 -7.19 -13.44
CA ALA A 56 3.32 -6.46 -12.17
C ALA A 56 4.04 -7.26 -11.08
N GLN A 57 3.83 -8.59 -11.01
CA GLN A 57 4.53 -9.49 -10.08
C GLN A 57 6.06 -9.44 -10.22
N ASP A 58 6.54 -9.21 -11.44
CA ASP A 58 7.96 -9.19 -11.77
C ASP A 58 8.53 -7.76 -11.80
N SER A 59 7.67 -6.74 -11.66
CA SER A 59 8.03 -5.31 -11.64
C SER A 59 7.48 -4.58 -10.41
N TYR A 60 6.29 -3.98 -10.49
CA TYR A 60 5.73 -3.09 -9.45
C TYR A 60 5.39 -3.77 -8.11
N LEU A 61 5.27 -5.09 -8.08
CA LEU A 61 5.09 -5.89 -6.86
C LEU A 61 6.38 -6.59 -6.43
N ASN A 62 7.47 -6.41 -7.18
CA ASN A 62 8.76 -7.00 -6.85
C ASN A 62 9.50 -6.12 -5.84
N ILE A 63 9.28 -6.42 -4.55
CA ILE A 63 9.88 -5.72 -3.41
C ILE A 63 11.41 -5.62 -3.55
N LYS A 64 12.08 -6.69 -3.99
CA LYS A 64 13.54 -6.71 -4.10
C LYS A 64 14.03 -5.69 -5.12
N ASN A 65 13.42 -5.64 -6.29
CA ASN A 65 13.82 -4.72 -7.34
C ASN A 65 13.56 -3.26 -6.95
N ILE A 66 12.43 -2.99 -6.28
CA ILE A 66 12.08 -1.64 -5.82
C ILE A 66 13.05 -1.15 -4.73
N LEU A 67 13.39 -2.01 -3.75
CA LEU A 67 14.36 -1.65 -2.71
C LEU A 67 15.75 -1.45 -3.29
N SER A 68 16.20 -2.32 -4.20
CA SER A 68 17.47 -2.15 -4.91
C SER A 68 17.52 -0.83 -5.68
N ALA A 69 16.42 -0.48 -6.36
CA ALA A 69 16.30 0.80 -7.06
C ALA A 69 16.44 1.99 -6.10
N ALA A 70 15.74 1.97 -4.95
CA ALA A 70 15.81 3.05 -3.96
C ALA A 70 17.23 3.22 -3.39
N ILE A 71 17.91 2.10 -3.10
CA ILE A 71 19.26 2.10 -2.53
C ILE A 71 20.28 2.60 -3.55
N VAL A 72 20.28 2.07 -4.79
CA VAL A 72 21.26 2.44 -5.82
C VAL A 72 21.12 3.89 -6.27
N THR A 73 19.91 4.45 -6.25
CA THR A 73 19.66 5.86 -6.60
C THR A 73 19.86 6.82 -5.43
N GLY A 74 20.18 6.31 -4.24
CA GLY A 74 20.45 7.12 -3.05
C GLY A 74 19.22 7.84 -2.51
N CYS A 75 18.05 7.19 -2.54
CA CYS A 75 16.83 7.75 -1.97
C CYS A 75 16.87 7.72 -0.43
N ASP A 76 16.19 8.67 0.21
CA ASP A 76 15.98 8.69 1.67
C ASP A 76 14.66 8.03 2.07
N ALA A 77 13.68 8.04 1.16
CA ALA A 77 12.33 7.52 1.42
C ALA A 77 11.70 6.87 0.19
N VAL A 78 10.67 6.06 0.45
CA VAL A 78 9.83 5.43 -0.57
C VAL A 78 8.37 5.83 -0.33
N HIS A 79 7.74 6.40 -1.35
CA HIS A 79 6.30 6.67 -1.35
C HIS A 79 5.57 5.61 -2.17
N PRO A 80 4.64 4.83 -1.59
CA PRO A 80 4.02 3.73 -2.31
C PRO A 80 2.76 4.11 -3.13
N GLY A 81 2.30 5.38 -3.08
CA GLY A 81 1.00 5.76 -3.61
C GLY A 81 -0.15 4.94 -2.99
N PHE A 82 -1.03 4.42 -3.83
CA PHE A 82 -2.11 3.49 -3.46
C PHE A 82 -2.08 2.24 -4.35
N GLY A 83 -2.73 1.16 -3.92
CA GLY A 83 -2.61 -0.14 -4.57
C GLY A 83 -1.17 -0.68 -4.51
N PHE A 84 -0.84 -1.67 -5.34
CA PHE A 84 0.47 -2.34 -5.34
C PHE A 84 0.97 -2.73 -3.95
N LEU A 85 2.03 -2.07 -3.45
CA LEU A 85 2.68 -2.38 -2.19
C LEU A 85 2.30 -1.39 -1.06
N SER A 86 1.39 -0.45 -1.31
CA SER A 86 0.99 0.58 -0.32
C SER A 86 0.40 0.03 0.98
N GLU A 87 -0.30 -1.10 0.89
CA GLU A 87 -0.88 -1.80 2.05
C GLU A 87 -0.16 -3.13 2.32
N ASN A 88 1.09 -3.27 1.86
CA ASN A 88 1.88 -4.46 2.13
C ASN A 88 2.73 -4.26 3.41
N PRO A 89 2.41 -4.92 4.54
CA PRO A 89 3.12 -4.69 5.80
C PRO A 89 4.59 -5.13 5.73
N CYS A 90 4.88 -6.20 4.96
CA CYS A 90 6.24 -6.68 4.77
C CYS A 90 7.08 -5.65 3.99
N PHE A 91 6.49 -4.98 2.99
CA PHE A 91 7.18 -3.94 2.25
C PHE A 91 7.53 -2.74 3.14
N ALA A 92 6.58 -2.24 3.94
CA ALA A 92 6.82 -1.12 4.87
C ALA A 92 7.94 -1.43 5.89
N GLU A 93 7.93 -2.65 6.45
CA GLU A 93 8.97 -3.12 7.36
C GLU A 93 10.34 -3.22 6.68
N LEU A 94 10.39 -3.75 5.45
CA LEU A 94 11.65 -3.92 4.72
C LEU A 94 12.25 -2.58 4.28
N VAL A 95 11.44 -1.61 3.86
CA VAL A 95 11.89 -0.24 3.57
C VAL A 95 12.62 0.33 4.79
N SER A 96 11.99 0.23 5.97
CA SER A 96 12.58 0.70 7.24
C SER A 96 13.87 -0.05 7.60
N LYS A 97 13.91 -1.38 7.43
CA LYS A 97 15.10 -2.21 7.67
C LYS A 97 16.25 -1.90 6.72
N CYS A 98 15.96 -1.38 5.53
CA CYS A 98 16.96 -0.90 4.57
C CYS A 98 17.46 0.53 4.86
N GLY A 99 17.04 1.15 5.99
CA GLY A 99 17.43 2.51 6.34
C GLY A 99 16.69 3.60 5.57
N LEU A 100 15.61 3.25 4.87
CA LEU A 100 14.77 4.17 4.12
C LEU A 100 13.50 4.49 4.93
N ALA A 101 12.98 5.70 4.81
CA ALA A 101 11.67 6.03 5.37
C ALA A 101 10.55 5.49 4.47
N PHE A 102 9.59 4.77 5.04
CA PHE A 102 8.34 4.45 4.37
C PHE A 102 7.35 5.61 4.55
N ILE A 103 6.91 6.25 3.45
CA ILE A 103 5.92 7.35 3.52
C ILE A 103 4.53 6.72 3.61
N GLY A 104 4.14 6.39 4.84
CA GLY A 104 2.89 5.73 5.18
C GLY A 104 2.91 5.27 6.65
N PRO A 105 1.87 4.53 7.10
CA PRO A 105 1.87 3.94 8.43
C PRO A 105 2.86 2.78 8.56
N ASP A 106 3.25 2.46 9.79
CA ASP A 106 4.12 1.31 10.08
C ASP A 106 3.48 -0.02 9.67
N GLY A 107 4.31 -1.03 9.40
CA GLY A 107 3.86 -2.36 8.98
C GLY A 107 2.87 -3.02 9.96
N ASP A 108 3.04 -2.81 11.26
CA ASP A 108 2.10 -3.30 12.28
C ASP A 108 0.72 -2.64 12.19
N VAL A 109 0.68 -1.34 11.87
CA VAL A 109 -0.56 -0.60 11.66
C VAL A 109 -1.25 -1.09 10.38
N ILE A 110 -0.49 -1.26 9.29
CA ILE A 110 -1.01 -1.82 8.03
C ILE A 110 -1.61 -3.21 8.29
N ARG A 111 -0.89 -4.08 9.01
CA ARG A 111 -1.33 -5.44 9.33
C ARG A 111 -2.60 -5.46 10.17
N ALA A 112 -2.67 -4.59 11.18
CA ALA A 112 -3.83 -4.47 12.06
C ALA A 112 -5.07 -3.97 11.30
N MET A 113 -4.88 -3.01 10.39
CA MET A 113 -5.99 -2.36 9.67
C MET A 113 -6.41 -3.10 8.40
N GLY A 114 -5.53 -3.89 7.79
CA GLY A 114 -5.83 -4.67 6.58
C GLY A 114 -6.73 -5.89 6.80
N ASN A 115 -6.97 -6.30 8.05
CA ASN A 115 -7.96 -7.33 8.37
C ASN A 115 -9.21 -6.67 8.95
N VAL A 116 -10.32 -6.72 8.20
CA VAL A 116 -11.58 -6.07 8.57
C VAL A 116 -12.10 -6.48 9.95
N SER A 117 -11.92 -7.76 10.33
CA SER A 117 -12.36 -8.24 11.64
C SER A 117 -11.51 -7.68 12.78
N GLU A 118 -10.18 -7.65 12.58
CA GLU A 118 -9.23 -7.10 13.55
C GLU A 118 -9.37 -5.58 13.67
N ALA A 119 -9.50 -4.88 12.55
CA ALA A 119 -9.76 -3.45 12.52
C ALA A 119 -11.05 -3.11 13.27
N ARG A 120 -12.14 -3.85 13.03
CA ARG A 120 -13.41 -3.67 13.74
C ARG A 120 -13.28 -3.91 15.25
N ARG A 121 -12.54 -4.94 15.66
CA ARG A 121 -12.26 -5.23 17.09
C ARG A 121 -11.57 -4.02 17.74
N ARG A 122 -10.53 -3.49 17.12
CA ARG A 122 -9.79 -2.31 17.61
C ARG A 122 -10.65 -1.06 17.68
N MET A 123 -11.51 -0.83 16.68
CA MET A 123 -12.44 0.30 16.71
C MET A 123 -13.39 0.23 17.90
N ILE A 124 -13.94 -0.96 18.20
CA ILE A 124 -14.79 -1.17 19.39
C ILE A 124 -13.99 -0.91 20.68
N GLU A 125 -12.76 -1.40 20.78
CA GLU A 125 -11.89 -1.20 21.95
C GLU A 125 -11.56 0.28 22.18
N CYS A 126 -11.42 1.05 21.11
CA CYS A 126 -11.23 2.50 21.16
C CYS A 126 -12.53 3.30 21.39
N GLY A 127 -13.67 2.63 21.61
CA GLY A 127 -14.97 3.29 21.80
C GLY A 127 -15.57 3.89 20.53
N VAL A 128 -15.05 3.53 19.34
CA VAL A 128 -15.56 4.00 18.06
C VAL A 128 -16.80 3.16 17.67
N PRO A 129 -17.94 3.81 17.37
CA PRO A 129 -19.13 3.09 16.91
C PRO A 129 -18.87 2.32 15.61
N VAL A 130 -19.29 1.05 15.56
CA VAL A 130 -19.17 0.19 14.38
C VAL A 130 -20.52 -0.38 13.96
N VAL A 131 -20.67 -0.69 12.68
CA VAL A 131 -21.86 -1.38 12.16
C VAL A 131 -22.01 -2.74 12.85
N PRO A 132 -23.23 -3.14 13.27
CA PRO A 132 -23.50 -4.47 13.79
C PRO A 132 -23.10 -5.56 12.80
N GLY A 133 -22.57 -6.67 13.32
CA GLY A 133 -21.89 -7.69 12.52
C GLY A 133 -21.43 -8.86 13.39
N SER A 134 -21.01 -9.96 12.77
CA SER A 134 -20.51 -11.15 13.46
C SER A 134 -19.34 -10.80 14.39
N LYS A 135 -19.23 -11.52 15.52
CA LYS A 135 -18.06 -11.42 16.40
C LYS A 135 -16.92 -12.25 15.79
N GLY A 136 -16.12 -11.62 14.92
CA GLY A 136 -15.04 -12.28 14.18
C GLY A 136 -15.50 -12.94 12.88
N GLY A 137 -14.63 -13.81 12.35
CA GLY A 137 -14.87 -14.55 11.11
C GLY A 137 -16.02 -15.56 11.21
N VAL A 138 -16.70 -15.78 10.09
CA VAL A 138 -17.77 -16.78 9.96
C VAL A 138 -17.22 -17.95 9.16
N GLY A 139 -17.11 -19.12 9.79
CA GLY A 139 -16.49 -20.31 9.21
C GLY A 139 -17.46 -21.28 8.54
N SER A 140 -18.77 -21.11 8.73
CA SER A 140 -19.79 -21.98 8.12
C SER A 140 -21.09 -21.23 7.79
N VAL A 141 -21.90 -21.82 6.92
CA VAL A 141 -23.21 -21.28 6.52
C VAL A 141 -24.14 -21.18 7.72
N GLU A 142 -24.15 -22.18 8.60
CA GLU A 142 -25.00 -22.21 9.81
C GLU A 142 -24.63 -21.08 10.78
N GLN A 143 -23.33 -20.80 10.95
CA GLN A 143 -22.87 -19.67 11.75
C GLN A 143 -23.31 -18.34 11.12
N GLY A 144 -23.22 -18.23 9.78
CA GLY A 144 -23.66 -17.06 9.04
C GLY A 144 -25.15 -16.78 9.21
N LEU A 145 -26.00 -17.82 9.10
CA LEU A 145 -27.45 -17.71 9.29
C LEU A 145 -27.82 -17.28 10.72
N LYS A 146 -27.18 -17.85 11.75
CA LYS A 146 -27.38 -17.44 13.15
C LYS A 146 -26.98 -15.98 13.38
N ALA A 147 -25.86 -15.55 12.79
CA ALA A 147 -25.42 -14.17 12.87
C ALA A 147 -26.40 -13.23 12.17
N ALA A 148 -26.85 -13.57 10.97
CA ALA A 148 -27.79 -12.77 10.20
C ALA A 148 -29.14 -12.61 10.90
N ALA A 149 -29.70 -13.68 11.46
CA ALA A 149 -30.94 -13.62 12.24
C ALA A 149 -30.82 -12.71 13.47
N LYS A 150 -29.64 -12.68 14.11
CA LYS A 150 -29.38 -11.81 15.27
C LYS A 150 -29.17 -10.34 14.87
N ILE A 151 -28.56 -10.08 13.72
CA ILE A 151 -28.29 -8.73 13.21
C ILE A 151 -29.56 -8.09 12.64
N GLY A 152 -30.41 -8.90 11.99
CA GLY A 152 -31.56 -8.43 11.21
C GLY A 152 -31.21 -8.28 9.74
N TYR A 153 -32.16 -8.60 8.86
CA TYR A 153 -32.01 -8.47 7.41
C TYR A 153 -32.36 -7.05 6.93
N PRO A 154 -31.75 -6.58 5.82
CA PRO A 154 -30.76 -7.26 4.98
C PRO A 154 -29.35 -7.31 5.61
N VAL A 155 -28.53 -8.29 5.20
CA VAL A 155 -27.13 -8.42 5.65
C VAL A 155 -26.16 -8.41 4.47
N LEU A 156 -24.95 -7.90 4.70
CA LEU A 156 -23.86 -7.85 3.72
C LEU A 156 -22.73 -8.79 4.17
N ILE A 157 -22.38 -9.74 3.32
CA ILE A 157 -21.24 -10.65 3.54
C ILE A 157 -20.00 -10.02 2.93
N LYS A 158 -18.93 -9.90 3.72
CA LYS A 158 -17.63 -9.36 3.27
C LYS A 158 -16.52 -10.36 3.58
N ALA A 159 -15.59 -10.53 2.64
CA ALA A 159 -14.34 -11.23 2.90
C ALA A 159 -13.49 -10.44 3.92
N SER A 160 -12.74 -11.14 4.77
CA SER A 160 -11.89 -10.52 5.80
C SER A 160 -10.70 -9.73 5.22
N ALA A 161 -10.28 -10.08 3.99
CA ALA A 161 -9.20 -9.45 3.25
C ALA A 161 -9.67 -8.96 1.86
N GLY A 162 -10.91 -8.44 1.78
CA GLY A 162 -11.41 -7.83 0.54
C GLY A 162 -10.98 -6.37 0.42
N GLY A 163 -10.42 -6.01 -0.74
CA GLY A 163 -10.14 -4.62 -1.14
C GLY A 163 -11.35 -3.93 -1.75
#